data_AF-A0A7S0AZH7-F1
#
_entry.id   AF-A0A7S0AZH7-F1
#
_cell.length_a   1.000
_cell.length_b   1.000
_cell.length_c   1.000
_cell.angle_alpha   90.00
_cell.angle_beta   90.00
_cell.angle_gamma   90.00
#
_symmetry.space_group_name_H-M   'P 1'
#
loop_
_entity.id
_entity.type
_entity.pdbx_description
1 polymer ?
#
loop_
_entity_poly.entity_id
_entity_poly.type
_entity_poly.pdbx_seq_one_letter_code
_entity_poly.pdbx_strand_id
1 'polypeptide(L)'
;RGWSLVQPIISSSYLGFGHGSLERDTKEISALMRYLNAHRSGETFALVGHSTGCQNSIHFLKNGDEDMIERTKSVAMQAPVSDREHAMMEPNYDENIGLARKMKEDGKEDEMMPRSAFWAPITAARFASLQGVGGDDDFFSSDLSDEEMAAKLGHVGAWGKAHSGYMLAAYSGA
;
A
#
# COMPACT_ATOMS: atom_id res chain seq x y z
N ARG A 1 18.91 -19.75 15.38
CA ARG A 1 17.93 -19.74 14.27
C ARG A 1 16.93 -18.66 14.61
N GLY A 2 16.75 -17.67 13.75
CA GLY A 2 16.02 -16.47 14.10
C GLY A 2 15.73 -15.63 12.86
N TRP A 3 15.08 -14.49 13.09
CA TRP A 3 14.73 -13.54 12.04
C TRP A 3 15.93 -12.69 11.64
N SER A 4 15.98 -12.30 10.37
CA SER A 4 16.92 -11.29 9.85
C SER A 4 16.11 -10.14 9.29
N LEU A 5 16.50 -8.90 9.61
CA LEU A 5 15.85 -7.71 9.09
C LEU A 5 16.38 -7.39 7.69
N VAL A 6 15.48 -7.16 6.74
CA VAL A 6 15.79 -6.69 5.39
C VAL A 6 14.99 -5.41 5.14
N GLN A 7 15.68 -4.34 4.74
CA GLN A 7 15.07 -3.06 4.37
C GLN A 7 15.41 -2.76 2.91
N PRO A 8 14.53 -3.11 1.96
CA PRO A 8 14.80 -2.87 0.55
C PRO A 8 14.57 -1.41 0.15
N ILE A 9 15.30 -0.97 -0.87
CA ILE A 9 14.95 0.21 -1.66
C ILE A 9 14.23 -0.31 -2.90
N ILE A 10 12.98 0.10 -3.08
CA ILE A 10 12.12 -0.27 -4.21
C ILE A 10 11.88 0.96 -5.09
N SER A 11 11.27 0.79 -6.26
CA SER A 11 11.04 1.89 -7.20
C SER A 11 10.17 3.01 -6.62
N SER A 12 9.32 2.69 -5.63
CA SER A 12 8.51 3.67 -4.91
C SER A 12 9.22 4.31 -3.71
N SER A 13 10.47 3.97 -3.43
CA SER A 13 11.23 4.61 -2.36
C SER A 13 11.54 6.08 -2.66
N TYR A 14 11.78 6.87 -1.61
CA TYR A 14 12.07 8.30 -1.68
C TYR A 14 10.95 9.11 -2.35
N LEU A 15 11.18 9.65 -3.54
CA LEU A 15 10.17 10.40 -4.32
C LEU A 15 9.49 9.52 -5.38
N GLY A 16 9.91 8.24 -5.50
CA GLY A 16 9.39 7.34 -6.53
C GLY A 16 7.94 6.90 -6.31
N PHE A 17 7.43 7.04 -5.09
CA PHE A 17 6.04 6.68 -4.77
C PHE A 17 5.03 7.53 -5.54
N GLY A 18 5.38 8.76 -5.93
CA GLY A 18 4.47 9.69 -6.61
C GLY A 18 4.09 9.27 -8.03
N HIS A 19 4.85 8.36 -8.62
CA HIS A 19 4.54 7.72 -9.90
C HIS A 19 4.50 6.19 -9.75
N GLY A 20 4.25 5.72 -8.53
CA GLY A 20 4.15 4.31 -8.18
C GLY A 20 2.74 3.77 -8.17
N SER A 21 2.65 2.47 -7.96
CA SER A 21 1.39 1.77 -7.75
C SER A 21 1.63 0.60 -6.81
N LEU A 22 0.60 0.19 -6.10
CA LEU A 22 0.62 -1.00 -5.25
C LEU A 22 0.98 -2.26 -6.06
N GLU A 23 0.58 -2.32 -7.33
CA GLU A 23 0.94 -3.41 -8.24
C GLU A 23 2.45 -3.48 -8.49
N ARG A 24 3.09 -2.34 -8.78
CA ARG A 24 4.55 -2.29 -8.97
C ARG A 24 5.27 -2.72 -7.70
N ASP A 25 4.87 -2.17 -6.56
CA ASP A 25 5.48 -2.47 -5.26
C ASP A 25 5.30 -3.95 -4.91
N THR A 26 4.13 -4.52 -5.19
CA THR A 26 3.86 -5.95 -4.98
C THR A 26 4.78 -6.83 -5.82
N LYS A 27 4.96 -6.51 -7.11
CA LYS A 27 5.88 -7.25 -7.99
C LYS A 27 7.33 -7.20 -7.49
N GLU A 28 7.77 -6.04 -7.02
CA GLU A 28 9.13 -5.85 -6.50
C GLU A 28 9.35 -6.56 -5.16
N ILE A 29 8.35 -6.54 -4.26
CA ILE A 29 8.36 -7.30 -3.01
C ILE A 29 8.42 -8.81 -3.30
N SER A 30 7.58 -9.32 -4.21
CA SER A 30 7.64 -10.73 -4.62
C SER A 30 8.99 -11.09 -5.24
N ALA A 31 9.57 -10.23 -6.07
CA ALA A 31 10.91 -10.45 -6.64
C ALA A 31 11.99 -10.52 -5.56
N LEU A 32 11.96 -9.62 -4.57
CA LEU A 32 12.86 -9.63 -3.44
C LEU A 32 12.73 -10.93 -2.62
N MET A 33 11.51 -11.33 -2.28
CA MET A 33 11.29 -12.53 -1.47
C MET A 33 11.76 -13.80 -2.20
N ARG A 34 11.51 -13.92 -3.51
CA ARG A 34 12.05 -15.01 -4.32
C ARG A 34 13.57 -15.01 -4.33
N TYR A 35 14.20 -13.84 -4.44
CA TYR A 35 15.66 -13.73 -4.36
C TYR A 35 16.18 -14.20 -2.99
N LEU A 36 15.56 -13.75 -1.90
CA LEU A 36 15.94 -14.15 -0.54
C LEU A 36 15.74 -15.65 -0.31
N ASN A 37 14.66 -16.23 -0.83
CA ASN A 37 14.42 -17.66 -0.77
C ASN A 37 15.51 -18.45 -1.51
N ALA A 38 15.75 -18.12 -2.77
CA ALA A 38 16.69 -18.86 -3.62
C ALA A 38 18.18 -18.64 -3.26
N HIS A 39 18.55 -17.46 -2.74
CA HIS A 39 19.97 -17.07 -2.60
C HIS A 39 20.41 -16.74 -1.18
N ARG A 40 19.48 -16.68 -0.22
CA ARG A 40 19.74 -16.31 1.18
C ARG A 40 19.04 -17.24 2.18
N SER A 41 18.57 -18.41 1.72
CA SER A 41 17.89 -19.41 2.56
C SER A 41 16.66 -18.87 3.31
N GLY A 42 15.97 -17.89 2.73
CA GLY A 42 14.74 -17.33 3.28
C GLY A 42 13.54 -18.27 3.08
N GLU A 43 13.20 -19.08 4.08
CA GLU A 43 12.12 -20.07 3.98
C GLU A 43 10.76 -19.54 4.45
N THR A 44 10.78 -18.58 5.38
CA THR A 44 9.59 -18.00 6.02
C THR A 44 9.77 -16.49 6.10
N PHE A 45 8.71 -15.75 5.82
CA PHE A 45 8.74 -14.30 5.77
C PHE A 45 7.77 -13.66 6.76
N ALA A 46 8.15 -12.48 7.21
CA ALA A 46 7.29 -11.55 7.92
C ALA A 46 7.36 -10.20 7.20
N LEU A 47 6.21 -9.61 6.91
CA LEU A 47 6.13 -8.27 6.34
C LEU A 47 5.88 -7.26 7.46
N VAL A 48 6.62 -6.16 7.42
CA VAL A 48 6.42 -5.03 8.33
C VAL A 48 6.14 -3.80 7.48
N GLY A 49 4.88 -3.43 7.40
CA GLY A 49 4.43 -2.18 6.78
C GLY A 49 4.47 -1.05 7.80
N HIS A 50 5.07 0.08 7.43
CA HIS A 50 5.07 1.31 8.22
C HIS A 50 4.37 2.41 7.41
N SER A 51 3.40 3.11 7.99
CA SER A 51 2.63 4.15 7.30
C SER A 51 2.05 3.61 5.98
N THR A 52 2.32 4.24 4.83
CA THR A 52 1.86 3.78 3.50
C THR A 52 2.36 2.37 3.14
N GLY A 53 3.45 1.89 3.75
CA GLY A 53 3.88 0.49 3.61
C GLY A 53 2.86 -0.54 4.13
N CYS A 54 1.87 -0.12 4.93
CA CYS A 54 0.75 -0.96 5.33
C CYS A 54 -0.12 -1.34 4.11
N GLN A 55 -0.39 -0.39 3.21
CA GLN A 55 -1.16 -0.61 1.99
C GLN A 55 -0.47 -1.66 1.10
N ASN A 56 0.85 -1.53 0.94
CA ASN A 56 1.67 -2.51 0.23
C ASN A 56 1.57 -3.92 0.82
N SER A 57 1.55 -4.04 2.15
CA SER A 57 1.45 -5.34 2.82
C SER A 57 0.09 -6.00 2.58
N ILE A 58 -1.01 -5.22 2.69
CA ILE A 58 -2.37 -5.70 2.44
C ILE A 58 -2.58 -6.07 0.97
N HIS A 59 -2.07 -5.24 0.06
CA HIS A 59 -2.14 -5.49 -1.38
C HIS A 59 -1.33 -6.72 -1.79
N PHE A 60 -0.14 -6.91 -1.20
CA PHE A 60 0.69 -8.10 -1.44
C PHE A 60 -0.04 -9.40 -1.06
N LEU A 61 -0.76 -9.43 0.06
CA LEU A 61 -1.50 -10.64 0.49
C LEU A 61 -2.62 -11.06 -0.48
N LYS A 62 -3.03 -10.17 -1.39
CA LYS A 62 -4.04 -10.45 -2.43
C LYS A 62 -3.42 -10.75 -3.79
N ASN A 63 -2.37 -10.00 -4.15
CA ASN A 63 -1.89 -9.89 -5.52
C ASN A 63 -0.43 -10.33 -5.71
N GLY A 64 0.25 -10.72 -4.62
CA GLY A 64 1.61 -11.24 -4.66
C GLY A 64 1.71 -12.64 -5.27
N ASP A 65 2.95 -13.07 -5.48
CA ASP A 65 3.25 -14.46 -5.84
C ASP A 65 2.72 -15.45 -4.78
N GLU A 66 1.99 -16.47 -5.21
CA GLU A 66 1.28 -17.40 -4.33
C GLU A 66 2.21 -18.15 -3.36
N ASP A 67 3.38 -18.61 -3.83
CA ASP A 67 4.37 -19.27 -2.96
C ASP A 67 4.94 -18.27 -1.94
N MET A 68 5.13 -17.00 -2.32
CA MET A 68 5.58 -15.97 -1.38
C MET A 68 4.51 -15.58 -0.36
N ILE A 69 3.23 -15.55 -0.75
CA ILE A 69 2.09 -15.35 0.15
C ILE A 69 2.01 -16.52 1.16
N GLU A 70 2.13 -17.76 0.69
CA GLU A 70 2.11 -18.95 1.54
C GLU A 70 3.25 -18.93 2.56
N ARG A 71 4.46 -18.52 2.15
CA ARG A 71 5.63 -18.40 3.04
C ARG A 71 5.56 -17.22 3.99
N THR A 72 4.67 -16.25 3.77
CA THR A 72 4.46 -15.13 4.67
C THR A 72 3.60 -15.59 5.85
N LYS A 73 4.17 -15.57 7.06
CA LYS A 73 3.49 -16.07 8.28
C LYS A 73 3.11 -14.97 9.25
N SER A 74 3.64 -13.76 9.06
CA SER A 74 3.31 -12.62 9.89
C SER A 74 3.27 -11.34 9.07
N VAL A 75 2.28 -10.50 9.34
CA VAL A 75 2.22 -9.12 8.84
C VAL A 75 2.02 -8.19 10.01
N ALA A 76 2.93 -7.25 10.20
CA ALA A 76 2.80 -6.16 11.15
C ALA A 76 2.56 -4.86 10.39
N MET A 77 1.45 -4.20 10.67
CA MET A 77 1.13 -2.86 10.18
C MET A 77 1.37 -1.87 11.31
N GLN A 78 2.35 -1.00 11.15
CA GLN A 78 2.66 0.07 12.09
C GLN A 78 2.12 1.39 11.53
N ALA A 79 1.29 2.06 12.33
CA ALA A 79 0.54 3.26 11.95
C ALA A 79 -0.21 3.12 10.61
N PRO A 80 -1.08 2.10 10.44
CA PRO A 80 -1.99 2.05 9.30
C PRO A 80 -2.99 3.20 9.42
N VAL A 81 -2.85 4.21 8.56
CA VAL A 81 -3.69 5.41 8.54
C VAL A 81 -4.16 5.69 7.12
N SER A 82 -5.31 6.36 6.99
CA SER A 82 -5.83 6.78 5.71
C SER A 82 -5.11 8.04 5.21
N ASP A 83 -4.42 7.93 4.06
CA ASP A 83 -3.88 9.10 3.36
C ASP A 83 -4.99 10.08 2.94
N ARG A 84 -6.17 9.56 2.60
CA ARG A 84 -7.33 10.36 2.23
C ARG A 84 -7.83 11.20 3.40
N GLU A 85 -8.05 10.59 4.56
CA GLU A 85 -8.49 11.35 5.75
C GLU A 85 -7.43 12.34 6.21
N HIS A 86 -6.15 12.00 6.07
CA HIS A 86 -5.08 12.95 6.30
C HIS A 86 -5.12 14.12 5.32
N ALA A 87 -5.29 13.84 4.03
CA ALA A 87 -5.37 14.86 2.98
C ALA A 87 -6.60 15.77 3.11
N MET A 88 -7.73 15.26 3.61
CA MET A 88 -8.94 16.05 3.86
C MET A 88 -8.74 17.19 4.87
N MET A 89 -7.66 17.17 5.66
CA MET A 89 -7.30 18.26 6.56
C MET A 89 -6.62 19.43 5.83
N GLU A 90 -6.17 19.23 4.59
CA GLU A 90 -5.51 20.26 3.79
C GLU A 90 -6.55 21.19 3.12
N PRO A 91 -6.34 22.51 3.14
CA PRO A 91 -7.33 23.47 2.63
C PRO A 91 -7.58 23.39 1.12
N ASN A 92 -6.66 22.79 0.36
CA ASN A 92 -6.76 22.62 -1.10
C ASN A 92 -7.15 21.19 -1.52
N TYR A 93 -7.60 20.35 -0.60
CA TYR A 93 -7.99 18.96 -0.88
C TYR A 93 -9.01 18.84 -2.02
N ASP A 94 -10.16 19.53 -1.90
CA ASP A 94 -11.25 19.44 -2.88
C ASP A 94 -10.81 19.90 -4.28
N GLU A 95 -10.00 20.95 -4.36
CA GLU A 95 -9.42 21.45 -5.60
C GLU A 95 -8.49 20.40 -6.23
N ASN A 96 -7.55 19.87 -5.46
CA ASN A 96 -6.54 18.96 -5.98
C ASN A 96 -7.14 17.61 -6.38
N ILE A 97 -8.05 17.05 -5.58
CA ILE A 97 -8.71 15.79 -5.94
C ILE A 97 -9.63 15.96 -7.16
N GLY A 98 -10.28 17.12 -7.29
CA GLY A 98 -11.03 17.50 -8.48
C GLY A 98 -10.13 17.58 -9.72
N LEU A 99 -8.96 18.21 -9.60
CA LEU A 99 -7.98 18.29 -10.67
C LEU A 99 -7.46 16.91 -11.07
N ALA A 100 -7.09 16.05 -10.11
CA ALA A 100 -6.62 14.69 -10.38
C ALA A 100 -7.68 13.88 -11.14
N ARG A 101 -8.95 13.95 -10.72
CA ARG A 101 -10.07 13.27 -11.40
C ARG A 101 -10.23 13.77 -12.83
N LYS A 102 -10.23 15.09 -13.04
CA LYS A 102 -10.32 15.68 -14.37
C LYS A 102 -9.15 15.25 -15.26
N MET A 103 -7.92 15.23 -14.75
CA MET A 103 -6.77 14.75 -15.51
C MET A 103 -6.92 13.30 -15.93
N LYS A 104 -7.47 12.42 -15.08
CA LYS A 104 -7.78 11.03 -15.44
C LYS A 104 -8.86 10.95 -16.53
N GLU A 105 -9.94 11.73 -16.41
CA GLU A 105 -11.00 11.80 -17.41
C GLU A 105 -10.48 12.28 -18.78
N ASP A 106 -9.51 13.19 -18.77
CA ASP A 106 -8.84 13.71 -19.96
C ASP A 106 -7.75 12.76 -20.54
N GLY A 107 -7.55 11.57 -19.97
CA GLY A 107 -6.51 10.60 -20.40
C GLY A 107 -5.08 11.04 -20.06
N LYS A 108 -4.92 11.80 -18.98
CA LYS A 108 -3.65 12.35 -18.47
C LYS A 108 -3.32 11.82 -17.08
N GLU A 109 -3.72 10.59 -16.79
CA GLU A 109 -3.53 9.95 -15.49
C GLU A 109 -2.05 9.82 -15.11
N ASP A 110 -1.17 9.58 -16.08
CA ASP A 110 0.28 9.45 -15.87
C ASP A 110 1.02 10.80 -15.85
N GLU A 111 0.33 11.91 -16.14
CA GLU A 111 0.92 13.24 -16.11
C GLU A 111 1.09 13.74 -14.67
N MET A 112 2.16 14.49 -14.45
CA MET A 112 2.44 15.11 -13.15
C MET A 112 1.43 16.21 -12.85
N MET A 113 0.88 16.18 -11.64
CA MET A 113 0.08 17.27 -11.12
C MET A 113 0.93 18.53 -10.86
N PRO A 114 0.31 19.73 -10.82
CA PRO A 114 1.02 20.96 -10.48
C PRO A 114 1.79 20.84 -9.17
N ARG A 115 2.95 21.51 -9.08
CA ARG A 115 3.82 21.49 -7.89
C ARG A 115 3.10 21.89 -6.60
N SER A 116 2.06 22.71 -6.71
CA SER A 116 1.21 23.17 -5.61
C SER A 116 0.25 22.12 -5.06
N ALA A 117 -0.02 21.04 -5.80
CA ALA A 117 -1.00 20.04 -5.42
C ALA A 117 -0.51 19.11 -4.29
N PHE A 118 0.79 18.82 -4.27
CA PHE A 118 1.35 17.87 -3.32
C PHE A 118 2.80 18.22 -2.97
N TRP A 119 3.26 17.85 -1.78
CA TRP A 119 4.60 18.20 -1.30
C TRP A 119 5.72 17.52 -2.10
N ALA A 120 5.44 16.39 -2.74
CA ALA A 120 6.32 15.65 -3.66
C ALA A 120 5.76 15.63 -5.10
N PRO A 121 6.59 15.39 -6.13
CA PRO A 121 6.10 15.11 -7.48
C PRO A 121 5.14 13.93 -7.46
N ILE A 122 3.96 14.07 -8.06
CA ILE A 122 2.92 13.04 -8.06
C ILE A 122 2.12 13.08 -9.35
N THR A 123 1.82 11.92 -9.90
CA THR A 123 0.95 11.75 -11.07
C THR A 123 -0.52 11.90 -10.66
N ALA A 124 -1.40 12.26 -11.60
CA ALA A 124 -2.83 12.34 -11.33
C ALA A 124 -3.42 10.99 -10.89
N ALA A 125 -2.96 9.88 -11.48
CA ALA A 125 -3.33 8.52 -11.11
C ALA A 125 -2.99 8.24 -9.64
N ARG A 126 -1.74 8.51 -9.24
CA ARG A 126 -1.27 8.22 -7.89
C ARG A 126 -1.94 9.10 -6.84
N PHE A 127 -2.15 10.37 -7.14
CA PHE A 127 -2.88 11.28 -6.25
C PHE A 127 -4.30 10.79 -6.00
N ALA A 128 -5.03 10.42 -7.06
CA ALA A 128 -6.39 9.88 -6.94
C ALA A 128 -6.42 8.52 -6.21
N SER A 129 -5.38 7.71 -6.37
CA SER A 129 -5.25 6.41 -5.70
C SER A 129 -5.09 6.56 -4.18
N LEU A 130 -4.25 7.50 -3.75
CA LEU A 130 -3.96 7.78 -2.34
C LEU A 130 -5.07 8.57 -1.64
N GLN A 131 -5.62 9.56 -2.32
CA GLN A 131 -6.47 10.59 -1.70
C GLN A 131 -7.91 10.58 -2.22
N GLY A 132 -8.28 9.64 -3.09
CA GLY A 132 -9.63 9.49 -3.59
C GLY A 132 -10.47 8.58 -2.71
N VAL A 133 -11.75 8.91 -2.54
CA VAL A 133 -12.75 7.97 -2.02
C VAL A 133 -12.77 6.73 -2.92
N GLY A 134 -12.55 5.55 -2.32
CA GLY A 134 -12.52 4.30 -3.06
C GLY A 134 -11.26 4.13 -3.92
N GLY A 135 -10.24 4.97 -3.76
CA GLY A 135 -8.94 4.81 -4.42
C GLY A 135 -8.27 3.46 -4.08
N ASP A 136 -7.28 3.06 -4.87
CA ASP A 136 -6.65 1.74 -4.71
C ASP A 136 -5.91 1.61 -3.37
N ASP A 137 -5.44 2.71 -2.78
CA ASP A 137 -4.77 2.74 -1.47
C ASP A 137 -5.72 3.04 -0.30
N ASP A 138 -7.00 3.28 -0.57
CA ASP A 138 -8.02 3.66 0.42
C ASP A 138 -8.47 2.43 1.23
N PHE A 139 -7.57 1.86 2.04
CA PHE A 139 -7.82 0.66 2.86
C PHE A 139 -8.26 0.97 4.29
N PHE A 140 -7.96 2.16 4.79
CA PHE A 140 -7.98 2.48 6.22
C PHE A 140 -8.87 3.68 6.57
N SER A 141 -9.67 4.19 5.63
CA SER A 141 -10.62 5.27 5.93
C SER A 141 -11.70 4.80 6.88
N SER A 142 -12.05 5.66 7.84
CA SER A 142 -12.98 5.34 8.92
C SER A 142 -14.45 5.30 8.50
N ASP A 143 -14.77 5.81 7.31
CA ASP A 143 -16.13 5.87 6.76
C ASP A 143 -16.46 4.74 5.77
N LEU A 144 -15.55 3.77 5.57
CA LEU A 144 -15.81 2.60 4.74
C LEU A 144 -16.99 1.81 5.30
N SER A 145 -17.94 1.44 4.44
CA SER A 145 -19.03 0.53 4.83
C SER A 145 -18.49 -0.87 5.15
N ASP A 146 -19.28 -1.69 5.84
CA ASP A 146 -18.91 -3.09 6.09
C ASP A 146 -18.66 -3.87 4.78
N GLU A 147 -19.45 -3.58 3.74
CA GLU A 147 -19.27 -4.16 2.40
C GLU A 147 -17.97 -3.69 1.74
N GLU A 148 -17.65 -2.40 1.80
CA GLU A 148 -16.42 -1.84 1.25
C GLU A 148 -15.18 -2.37 1.98
N MET A 149 -15.25 -2.41 3.31
CA MET A 149 -14.21 -2.98 4.17
C MET A 149 -14.01 -4.47 3.85
N ALA A 150 -15.10 -5.24 3.70
CA ALA A 150 -15.01 -6.65 3.33
C ALA A 150 -14.40 -6.85 1.92
N ALA A 151 -14.77 -6.00 0.95
CA ALA A 151 -14.20 -6.06 -0.39
C ALA A 151 -12.69 -5.75 -0.42
N LYS A 152 -12.25 -4.81 0.44
CA LYS A 152 -10.86 -4.35 0.51
C LYS A 152 -9.97 -5.20 1.41
N LEU A 153 -10.50 -5.79 2.48
CA LEU A 153 -9.70 -6.47 3.53
C LEU A 153 -10.14 -7.92 3.78
N GLY A 154 -11.24 -8.39 3.21
CA GLY A 154 -11.75 -9.75 3.47
C GLY A 154 -10.75 -10.86 3.12
N HIS A 155 -9.91 -10.62 2.10
CA HIS A 155 -8.83 -11.56 1.72
C HIS A 155 -7.78 -11.73 2.82
N VAL A 156 -7.58 -10.73 3.69
CA VAL A 156 -6.63 -10.79 4.81
C VAL A 156 -7.10 -11.82 5.84
N GLY A 157 -8.39 -11.80 6.18
CA GLY A 157 -8.99 -12.79 7.05
C GLY A 157 -8.96 -14.20 6.45
N ALA A 158 -9.15 -14.33 5.14
CA ALA A 158 -9.02 -15.60 4.43
C ALA A 158 -7.57 -16.11 4.43
N TRP A 159 -6.60 -15.24 4.16
CA TRP A 159 -5.17 -15.55 4.22
C TRP A 159 -4.75 -16.07 5.60
N GLY A 160 -5.18 -15.40 6.68
CA GLY A 160 -4.85 -15.81 8.05
C GLY A 160 -5.33 -17.23 8.36
N LYS A 161 -6.55 -17.58 7.91
CA LYS A 161 -7.13 -18.93 8.07
C LYS A 161 -6.41 -19.97 7.21
N ALA A 162 -6.13 -19.65 5.95
CA ALA A 162 -5.54 -20.60 4.99
C ALA A 162 -4.07 -20.91 5.30
N HIS A 163 -3.31 -19.92 5.76
CA HIS A 163 -1.84 -20.04 5.88
C HIS A 163 -1.33 -20.04 7.31
N SER A 164 -2.24 -20.04 8.31
CA SER A 164 -1.92 -19.82 9.73
C SER A 164 -1.14 -18.52 9.94
N GLY A 165 -1.57 -17.47 9.23
CA GLY A 165 -0.94 -16.15 9.23
C GLY A 165 -1.38 -15.32 10.43
N TYR A 166 -0.44 -14.60 11.04
CA TYR A 166 -0.70 -13.66 12.13
C TYR A 166 -0.66 -12.22 11.62
N MET A 167 -1.66 -11.43 11.98
CA MET A 167 -1.68 -10.00 11.70
C MET A 167 -1.65 -9.18 12.98
N LEU A 168 -0.78 -8.19 13.03
CA LEU A 168 -0.71 -7.18 14.08
C LEU A 168 -0.95 -5.80 13.44
N ALA A 169 -1.92 -5.05 13.95
CA ALA A 169 -2.08 -3.63 13.65
C ALA A 169 -1.70 -2.83 14.89
N ALA A 170 -0.63 -2.04 14.80
CA ALA A 170 -0.13 -1.19 15.88
C ALA A 170 -0.43 0.28 15.54
N TYR A 171 -1.52 0.79 16.09
CA TYR A 171 -1.87 2.21 16.00
C TYR A 171 -0.97 3.04 16.92
N SER A 172 -0.60 4.23 16.45
CA SER A 172 0.12 5.20 17.28
C SER A 172 -0.90 6.01 18.10
N GLY A 173 -0.83 5.90 19.43
CA GLY A 173 -1.62 6.72 20.34
C GLY A 173 -1.08 8.16 20.42
N ALA A 174 -1.96 9.08 20.80
CA ALA A 174 -1.61 10.42 21.27
C ALA A 174 -1.26 10.38 22.77
#